data_AF-A0AAD6YXE4-F1
#
_entry.id   AF-A0AAD6YXE4-F1
#
_cell.length_a   1.000
_cell.length_b   1.000
_cell.length_c   1.000
_cell.angle_alpha   90.00
_cell.angle_beta   90.00
_cell.angle_gamma   90.00
#
_symmetry.space_group_name_H-M   'P 1'
#
loop_
_entity.id
_entity.type
_entity.pdbx_description
1 polymer ?
#
loop_
_entity_poly.entity_id
_entity_poly.type
_entity_poly.pdbx_seq_one_letter_code
_entity_poly.pdbx_strand_id
1 'polypeptide(L)'
;MSDGTEKGWGGSRVNSGRKKKAVVASSAPARIQDMGMRLHISPSSSASGFFAPRISQQPRVVSNPVPSTVPVDRSSTVAQLNKDLAALALDHPLDASERIFDESLGDEDGEGDDSENAELAQKETEEAEPKSLSENHQWLKTTLAQIVKDTNGRLKMPRCYKDGQFWVRPRDPVFALKCAAAHGFSPASLYLLPIFVWLPHFLPGRPDSFKCECGASIILNGYNENPIARRVSTLTGPDYFLLTNRYLCPLRRGNDKGCGKSYQGSDPWIIRQLPEFVQRAFSACLSARGALDTGEMDVMKATFAGHFGADPFSKMVRELKVLHHDRLETMYYCAALHFGLRGPQQVPQFSKFDDSLGYAGYAPSRQYFKSMFTAWFSVHRTLIDRVMSSLSATIIKADHTYKTVDHQSCLPGGEPIDAAMYSIVNSDEEVRAYAFTLTQSFPPLREVYERMQLELQRHGHRPTQLLYTDNPRAERKFHESVNASLCENVQHLVLDAFSDLPLVISRETDHG
;
A
#
# COMPACT_ATOMS: atom_id res chain seq x y z
N MET A 1 -49.31 55.04 28.63
CA MET A 1 -48.37 54.01 29.11
C MET A 1 -47.34 53.83 27.99
N SER A 2 -46.31 54.69 27.86
CA SER A 2 -44.96 54.65 28.52
C SER A 2 -44.26 53.31 28.26
N ASP A 3 -43.02 53.17 27.76
CA ASP A 3 -41.83 54.01 27.50
C ASP A 3 -41.01 53.33 26.36
N GLY A 4 -40.17 54.03 25.57
CA GLY A 4 -38.69 54.08 25.71
C GLY A 4 -37.99 52.88 25.03
N THR A 5 -36.87 52.91 24.31
CA THR A 5 -35.69 53.79 24.10
C THR A 5 -34.90 53.13 22.94
N GLU A 6 -34.55 53.82 21.85
CA GLU A 6 -33.28 54.52 21.55
C GLU A 6 -31.93 53.75 21.65
N LYS A 7 -31.05 54.12 20.69
CA LYS A 7 -29.56 54.00 20.55
C LYS A 7 -29.05 52.75 19.79
N GLY A 8 -28.24 52.82 18.73
CA GLY A 8 -27.48 53.91 18.09
C GLY A 8 -25.98 53.57 18.01
N TRP A 9 -25.32 54.03 16.93
CA TRP A 9 -23.86 54.04 16.63
C TRP A 9 -23.30 52.73 16.02
N GLY A 10 -22.54 52.69 14.91
CA GLY A 10 -21.83 53.71 14.13
C GLY A 10 -20.37 53.27 13.90
N GLY A 11 -19.88 53.23 12.66
CA GLY A 11 -18.42 53.25 12.40
C GLY A 11 -17.86 52.34 11.30
N SER A 12 -17.70 52.92 10.11
CA SER A 12 -16.67 52.74 9.07
C SER A 12 -15.64 51.62 9.15
N ARG A 13 -15.40 50.93 8.02
CA ARG A 13 -14.04 50.54 7.59
C ARG A 13 -13.91 50.27 6.08
N VAL A 14 -13.18 51.20 5.45
CA VAL A 14 -12.08 51.03 4.49
C VAL A 14 -12.27 50.05 3.32
N ASN A 15 -12.51 50.67 2.17
CA ASN A 15 -12.21 50.16 0.84
C ASN A 15 -10.68 49.97 0.69
N SER A 16 -10.22 48.76 0.39
CA SER A 16 -8.90 48.55 -0.20
C SER A 16 -9.00 47.48 -1.29
N GLY A 17 -8.75 47.91 -2.52
CA GLY A 17 -8.90 47.11 -3.72
C GLY A 17 -7.83 46.02 -3.81
N ARG A 18 -8.23 44.82 -4.25
CA ARG A 18 -7.31 43.79 -4.70
C ARG A 18 -7.50 43.57 -6.20
N LYS A 19 -6.38 43.74 -6.90
CA LYS A 19 -6.20 43.78 -8.35
C LYS A 19 -6.69 42.47 -9.00
N LYS A 20 -7.61 42.58 -9.95
CA LYS A 20 -7.89 41.54 -10.96
C LYS A 20 -6.71 41.52 -11.95
N LYS A 21 -5.95 40.43 -11.98
CA LYS A 21 -5.03 40.14 -13.09
C LYS A 21 -5.83 39.40 -14.17
N ALA A 22 -6.08 40.09 -15.26
CA ALA A 22 -6.54 39.50 -16.51
C ALA A 22 -5.41 38.63 -17.09
N VAL A 23 -5.70 37.37 -17.40
CA VAL A 23 -4.87 36.56 -18.28
C VAL A 23 -5.47 36.68 -19.67
N VAL A 24 -4.69 37.33 -20.54
CA VAL A 24 -4.99 37.57 -21.95
C VAL A 24 -4.85 36.26 -22.71
N ALA A 25 -5.89 35.91 -23.44
CA ALA A 25 -5.86 34.90 -24.50
C ALA A 25 -4.99 35.43 -25.65
N SER A 26 -4.02 34.63 -26.11
CA SER A 26 -3.42 34.80 -27.42
C SER A 26 -3.58 33.50 -28.22
N SER A 27 -4.01 33.70 -29.46
CA SER A 27 -4.36 32.70 -30.45
C SER A 27 -3.21 32.50 -31.44
N ALA A 28 -2.98 31.22 -31.78
CA ALA A 28 -2.49 30.69 -33.07
C ALA A 28 -1.03 31.00 -33.51
N PRO A 29 -0.43 30.27 -34.48
CA PRO A 29 -0.99 29.23 -35.35
C PRO A 29 -0.15 27.93 -35.47
N ALA A 30 -0.78 26.96 -36.14
CA ALA A 30 -0.24 25.69 -36.61
C ALA A 30 1.03 25.82 -37.45
N ARG A 31 1.97 24.87 -37.27
CA ARG A 31 2.96 24.53 -38.29
C ARG A 31 3.21 23.04 -38.33
N ILE A 32 2.72 22.46 -39.41
CA ILE A 32 3.00 21.12 -39.91
C ILE A 32 4.49 21.07 -40.27
N GLN A 33 5.25 20.17 -39.64
CA GLN A 33 6.49 19.64 -40.21
C GLN A 33 6.50 18.12 -40.08
N ASP A 34 6.37 17.55 -41.26
CA ASP A 34 6.64 16.20 -41.69
C ASP A 34 8.05 15.75 -41.26
N MET A 35 8.12 14.70 -40.43
CA MET A 35 9.34 13.94 -40.19
C MET A 35 9.05 12.46 -40.37
N GLY A 36 9.21 12.00 -41.60
CA GLY A 36 9.25 10.59 -41.95
C GLY A 36 10.47 9.91 -41.32
N MET A 37 10.24 9.12 -40.26
CA MET A 37 11.21 8.11 -39.82
C MET A 37 11.02 6.83 -40.62
N ARG A 38 11.94 6.59 -41.56
CA ARG A 38 12.17 5.28 -42.18
C ARG A 38 12.90 4.38 -41.18
N LEU A 39 12.24 3.30 -40.76
CA LEU A 39 12.85 2.19 -40.03
C LEU A 39 13.74 1.38 -40.99
N HIS A 40 15.05 1.46 -40.82
CA HIS A 40 16.00 0.50 -41.39
C HIS A 40 16.23 -0.63 -40.37
N ILE A 41 15.66 -1.80 -40.68
CA ILE A 41 16.00 -3.06 -40.03
C ILE A 41 17.15 -3.67 -40.82
N SER A 42 18.25 -4.03 -40.16
CA SER A 42 19.16 -5.07 -40.63
C SER A 42 19.84 -5.75 -39.43
N PRO A 43 19.94 -7.09 -39.44
CA PRO A 43 20.45 -7.88 -38.31
C PRO A 43 21.95 -8.13 -38.46
N SER A 44 22.67 -8.28 -37.34
CA SER A 44 23.91 -9.08 -37.36
C SER A 44 24.25 -9.67 -35.99
N SER A 45 24.66 -10.92 -36.08
CA SER A 45 25.09 -11.88 -35.06
C SER A 45 26.61 -11.87 -34.88
N SER A 46 27.08 -12.14 -33.66
CA SER A 46 28.33 -12.86 -33.25
C SER A 46 28.76 -12.31 -31.86
N ALA A 47 28.83 -13.06 -30.77
CA ALA A 47 29.61 -14.26 -30.41
C ALA A 47 31.09 -13.97 -30.04
N SER A 48 31.48 -14.49 -28.86
CA SER A 48 32.81 -14.56 -28.22
C SER A 48 33.37 -13.25 -27.62
N GLY A 49 34.03 -13.20 -26.46
CA GLY A 49 34.49 -14.22 -25.51
C GLY A 49 35.75 -13.70 -24.79
N PHE A 50 35.90 -14.05 -23.51
CA PHE A 50 37.13 -14.03 -22.70
C PHE A 50 37.83 -12.69 -22.38
N PHE A 51 37.97 -12.35 -21.09
CA PHE A 51 39.27 -12.20 -20.40
C PHE A 51 39.11 -11.90 -18.90
N ALA A 52 39.54 -12.85 -18.07
CA ALA A 52 40.24 -12.68 -16.79
C ALA A 52 41.02 -14.00 -16.55
N PRO A 53 42.11 -14.11 -15.76
CA PRO A 53 42.55 -13.19 -14.71
C PRO A 53 44.09 -12.96 -14.63
N ARG A 54 44.56 -12.09 -13.73
CA ARG A 54 45.92 -12.18 -13.18
C ARG A 54 45.97 -11.83 -11.68
N ILE A 55 46.82 -12.60 -11.02
CA ILE A 55 47.08 -12.81 -9.58
C ILE A 55 48.03 -11.75 -8.99
N SER A 56 47.90 -11.46 -7.68
CA SER A 56 48.95 -11.03 -6.70
C SER A 56 48.34 -10.02 -5.71
N GLN A 57 48.36 -10.09 -4.38
CA GLN A 57 49.04 -10.87 -3.33
C GLN A 57 48.19 -10.74 -2.05
N GLN A 58 48.13 -11.77 -1.19
CA GLN A 58 47.60 -11.69 0.17
C GLN A 58 48.74 -11.63 1.20
N PRO A 59 48.60 -10.91 2.33
CA PRO A 59 49.43 -11.12 3.50
C PRO A 59 48.87 -12.22 4.41
N ARG A 60 49.79 -12.95 5.05
CA ARG A 60 49.57 -14.11 5.93
C ARG A 60 48.68 -13.77 7.14
N VAL A 61 47.66 -14.59 7.37
CA VAL A 61 46.90 -14.65 8.63
C VAL A 61 47.30 -15.92 9.38
N VAL A 62 47.67 -15.74 10.65
CA VAL A 62 47.98 -16.81 11.61
C VAL A 62 46.68 -17.49 12.03
N SER A 63 46.61 -18.81 11.88
CA SER A 63 45.46 -19.65 12.20
C SER A 63 45.35 -19.93 13.71
N ASN A 64 44.21 -19.57 14.31
CA ASN A 64 43.70 -20.20 15.53
C ASN A 64 42.44 -21.02 15.19
N PRO A 65 42.17 -22.14 15.90
CA PRO A 65 41.10 -23.07 15.54
C PRO A 65 39.71 -22.50 15.87
N VAL A 66 38.82 -22.55 14.87
CA VAL A 66 37.39 -22.21 14.98
C VAL A 66 36.61 -23.45 15.45
N PRO A 67 35.68 -23.34 16.42
CA PRO A 67 34.78 -24.43 16.75
C PRO A 67 33.69 -24.58 15.67
N SER A 68 33.44 -25.83 15.27
CA SER A 68 32.43 -26.27 14.30
C SER A 68 31.06 -25.60 14.51
N THR A 69 30.68 -24.69 13.62
CA THR A 69 29.33 -24.17 13.50
C THR A 69 28.49 -25.11 12.62
N VAL A 70 27.39 -25.61 13.18
CA VAL A 70 26.35 -26.33 12.44
C VAL A 70 25.70 -25.36 11.45
N PRO A 71 25.53 -25.71 10.16
CA PRO A 71 24.87 -24.84 9.20
C PRO A 71 23.38 -24.79 9.52
N VAL A 72 22.88 -23.62 9.91
CA VAL A 72 21.44 -23.35 10.00
C VAL A 72 20.93 -23.14 8.57
N ASP A 73 20.10 -24.06 8.11
CA ASP A 73 19.49 -24.05 6.78
C ASP A 73 18.47 -22.90 6.66
N ARG A 74 18.92 -21.78 6.09
CA ARG A 74 18.12 -20.56 5.86
C ARG A 74 16.93 -20.76 4.91
N SER A 75 16.90 -21.82 4.11
CA SER A 75 15.76 -22.13 3.24
C SER A 75 14.56 -22.65 4.04
N SER A 76 14.83 -23.41 5.11
CA SER A 76 13.79 -23.96 5.98
C SER A 76 13.13 -22.88 6.85
N THR A 77 13.86 -21.86 7.28
CA THR A 77 13.35 -20.78 8.13
C THR A 77 12.42 -19.84 7.39
N VAL A 78 12.66 -19.53 6.10
CA VAL A 78 11.75 -18.67 5.31
C VAL A 78 10.44 -19.39 4.99
N ALA A 79 10.49 -20.70 4.71
CA ALA A 79 9.29 -21.51 4.48
C ALA A 79 8.49 -21.70 5.78
N GLN A 80 9.16 -21.84 6.92
CA GLN A 80 8.54 -21.91 8.24
C GLN A 80 7.97 -20.56 8.66
N LEU A 81 8.70 -19.45 8.44
CA LEU A 81 8.20 -18.08 8.62
C LEU A 81 6.96 -17.82 7.77
N ASN A 82 6.91 -18.23 6.51
CA ASN A 82 5.74 -18.08 5.65
C ASN A 82 4.53 -18.92 6.10
N LYS A 83 4.76 -20.07 6.75
CA LYS A 83 3.70 -20.87 7.38
C LYS A 83 3.24 -20.26 8.70
N ASP A 84 4.16 -19.75 9.51
CA ASP A 84 3.88 -19.13 10.80
C ASP A 84 3.21 -17.75 10.59
N LEU A 85 3.60 -16.98 9.57
CA LEU A 85 2.95 -15.74 9.09
C LEU A 85 1.47 -15.98 8.75
N ALA A 86 1.18 -17.13 8.15
CA ALA A 86 -0.17 -17.48 7.75
C ALA A 86 -1.02 -18.01 8.91
N ALA A 87 -0.40 -18.71 9.86
CA ALA A 87 -1.05 -19.17 11.08
C ALA A 87 -1.35 -18.01 12.06
N LEU A 88 -0.56 -16.93 12.03
CA LEU A 88 -0.59 -15.87 13.05
C LEU A 88 -1.39 -14.62 12.68
N ALA A 89 -1.81 -14.46 11.43
CA ALA A 89 -2.84 -13.47 11.05
C ALA A 89 -4.22 -13.77 11.68
N LEU A 90 -4.35 -14.90 12.38
CA LEU A 90 -5.59 -15.46 12.90
C LEU A 90 -5.90 -15.10 14.38
N ASP A 91 -4.95 -14.55 15.15
CA ASP A 91 -5.02 -14.63 16.63
C ASP A 91 -5.15 -13.30 17.41
N HIS A 92 -5.43 -12.16 16.77
CA HIS A 92 -5.70 -10.91 17.51
C HIS A 92 -6.97 -10.16 17.04
N PRO A 93 -7.88 -9.80 17.97
CA PRO A 93 -8.99 -8.91 17.68
C PRO A 93 -8.43 -7.52 17.36
N LEU A 94 -8.88 -6.97 16.23
CA LEU A 94 -8.62 -5.59 15.83
C LEU A 94 -9.46 -4.68 16.73
N ASP A 95 -8.82 -3.91 17.59
CA ASP A 95 -9.47 -2.74 18.17
C ASP A 95 -9.57 -1.70 17.05
N ALA A 96 -10.78 -1.49 16.53
CA ALA A 96 -11.07 -0.62 15.39
C ALA A 96 -11.22 0.85 15.79
N SER A 97 -10.94 1.19 17.05
CA SER A 97 -10.87 2.58 17.51
C SER A 97 -9.43 2.92 17.91
N GLU A 98 -8.94 4.01 17.33
CA GLU A 98 -7.69 4.71 17.68
C GLU A 98 -6.39 4.13 17.13
N ARG A 99 -5.95 4.71 16.00
CA ARG A 99 -4.68 5.48 15.89
C ARG A 99 -4.50 5.95 14.45
N ILE A 100 -4.63 7.26 14.25
CA ILE A 100 -4.23 7.96 13.03
C ILE A 100 -2.71 8.11 13.13
N PHE A 101 -1.96 7.55 12.19
CA PHE A 101 -0.52 7.76 12.05
C PHE A 101 -0.28 8.32 10.65
N ASP A 102 0.21 9.56 10.65
CA ASP A 102 0.65 10.36 9.51
C ASP A 102 2.03 9.87 9.05
N GLU A 103 2.09 9.14 7.93
CA GLU A 103 3.34 8.65 7.34
C GLU A 103 3.48 9.13 5.89
N SER A 104 3.85 10.40 5.72
CA SER A 104 4.23 10.96 4.41
C SER A 104 5.68 10.60 4.05
N LEU A 105 5.86 9.53 3.26
CA LEU A 105 7.08 9.33 2.48
C LEU A 105 6.91 9.96 1.08
N GLY A 106 7.83 10.87 0.73
CA GLY A 106 8.23 11.23 -0.63
C GLY A 106 7.14 11.79 -1.56
N ASP A 107 7.06 13.10 -1.68
CA ASP A 107 7.31 13.87 -2.92
C ASP A 107 6.81 15.28 -2.61
N GLU A 108 7.74 16.24 -2.69
CA GLU A 108 7.46 17.67 -2.82
C GLU A 108 6.35 17.83 -3.87
N ASP A 109 5.28 18.55 -3.51
CA ASP A 109 4.07 18.84 -4.29
C ASP A 109 2.79 18.16 -3.73
N GLY A 110 2.14 18.82 -2.78
CA GLY A 110 0.75 18.56 -2.37
C GLY A 110 0.61 17.87 -1.01
N GLU A 111 0.97 18.59 0.05
CA GLU A 111 0.74 18.22 1.45
C GLU A 111 -0.77 18.20 1.74
N GLY A 112 -1.35 17.00 1.81
CA GLY A 112 -2.62 16.76 2.47
C GLY A 112 -2.37 15.83 3.65
N ASP A 113 -2.94 16.18 4.81
CA ASP A 113 -2.98 15.33 6.02
C ASP A 113 -3.53 13.94 5.66
N ASP A 114 -3.15 12.88 6.37
CA ASP A 114 -3.63 11.51 6.13
C ASP A 114 -5.16 11.40 6.23
N SER A 115 -5.78 12.24 7.05
CA SER A 115 -7.24 12.40 7.06
C SER A 115 -7.75 12.92 5.71
N GLU A 116 -7.12 13.95 5.14
CA GLU A 116 -7.47 14.50 3.83
C GLU A 116 -7.20 13.50 2.71
N ASN A 117 -6.10 12.76 2.77
CA ASN A 117 -5.78 11.70 1.81
C ASN A 117 -6.84 10.59 1.82
N ALA A 118 -7.29 10.18 3.00
CA ALA A 118 -8.35 9.20 3.15
C ALA A 118 -9.71 9.72 2.62
N GLU A 119 -10.02 10.99 2.85
CA GLU A 119 -11.22 11.66 2.31
C GLU A 119 -11.18 11.78 0.78
N LEU A 120 -10.03 12.14 0.22
CA LEU A 120 -9.83 12.22 -1.24
C LEU A 120 -9.93 10.84 -1.90
N ALA A 121 -9.29 9.82 -1.31
CA ALA A 121 -9.38 8.44 -1.80
C ALA A 121 -10.83 7.92 -1.75
N GLN A 122 -11.57 8.32 -0.72
CA GLN A 122 -13.00 8.03 -0.58
C GLN A 122 -13.83 8.70 -1.68
N LYS A 123 -13.61 9.99 -1.92
CA LYS A 123 -14.30 10.72 -2.99
C LYS A 123 -13.99 10.10 -4.36
N GLU A 124 -12.74 9.75 -4.61
CA GLU A 124 -12.35 9.03 -5.84
C GLU A 124 -13.07 7.70 -5.99
N THR A 125 -13.23 6.95 -4.91
CA THR A 125 -13.95 5.67 -4.95
C THR A 125 -15.42 5.89 -5.32
N GLU A 126 -16.08 6.87 -4.70
CA GLU A 126 -17.48 7.22 -4.99
C GLU A 126 -17.67 7.70 -6.42
N GLU A 127 -16.73 8.50 -6.94
CA GLU A 127 -16.73 8.95 -8.34
C GLU A 127 -16.48 7.79 -9.33
N ALA A 128 -15.76 6.75 -8.91
CA ALA A 128 -15.49 5.56 -9.71
C ALA A 128 -16.63 4.53 -9.71
N GLU A 129 -17.67 4.73 -8.88
CA GLU A 129 -18.84 3.85 -8.85
C GLU A 129 -19.63 3.91 -10.16
N PRO A 130 -20.16 2.77 -10.64
CA PRO A 130 -20.89 2.74 -11.88
C PRO A 130 -22.19 3.54 -11.75
N LYS A 131 -22.34 4.55 -12.61
CA LYS A 131 -23.56 5.38 -12.66
C LYS A 131 -24.76 4.53 -13.05
N SER A 132 -25.93 4.86 -12.53
CA SER A 132 -27.16 4.06 -12.66
C SER A 132 -27.62 3.76 -14.10
N LEU A 133 -27.17 4.53 -15.08
CA LEU A 133 -27.47 4.37 -16.51
C LEU A 133 -26.31 3.76 -17.31
N SER A 134 -25.15 3.54 -16.70
CA SER A 134 -23.96 2.98 -17.38
C SER A 134 -24.16 1.51 -17.77
N GLU A 135 -23.45 1.07 -18.80
CA GLU A 135 -23.42 -0.33 -19.25
C GLU A 135 -22.99 -1.28 -18.12
N ASN A 136 -21.99 -0.86 -17.33
CA ASN A 136 -21.49 -1.61 -16.18
C ASN A 136 -22.55 -1.78 -15.07
N HIS A 137 -23.38 -0.77 -14.80
CA HIS A 137 -24.47 -0.90 -13.82
C HIS A 137 -25.56 -1.87 -14.28
N GLN A 138 -25.91 -1.83 -15.56
CA GLN A 138 -26.88 -2.78 -16.13
C GLN A 138 -26.34 -4.21 -16.11
N TRP A 139 -25.06 -4.37 -16.42
CA TRP A 139 -24.34 -5.64 -16.33
C TRP A 139 -24.32 -6.20 -14.91
N LEU A 140 -24.02 -5.38 -13.91
CA LEU A 140 -24.07 -5.75 -12.49
C LEU A 140 -25.48 -6.17 -12.05
N LYS A 141 -26.51 -5.39 -12.39
CA LYS A 141 -27.91 -5.70 -12.08
C LYS A 141 -28.34 -7.04 -12.67
N THR A 142 -28.04 -7.25 -13.95
CA THR A 142 -28.40 -8.50 -14.65
C THR A 142 -27.68 -9.69 -14.05
N THR A 143 -26.38 -9.54 -13.75
CA THR A 143 -25.57 -10.58 -13.13
C THR A 143 -26.06 -10.91 -11.72
N LEU A 144 -26.37 -9.90 -10.89
CA LEU A 144 -26.91 -10.12 -9.56
C LEU A 144 -28.26 -10.85 -9.62
N ALA A 145 -29.17 -10.43 -10.50
CA ALA A 145 -30.46 -11.10 -10.68
C ALA A 145 -30.28 -12.58 -11.08
N GLN A 146 -29.31 -12.87 -11.95
CA GLN A 146 -28.98 -14.24 -12.34
C GLN A 146 -28.39 -15.04 -11.16
N ILE A 147 -27.48 -14.46 -10.38
CA ILE A 147 -26.93 -15.10 -9.17
C ILE A 147 -28.04 -15.43 -8.19
N VAL A 148 -28.93 -14.49 -7.88
CA VAL A 148 -30.08 -14.70 -6.99
C VAL A 148 -30.97 -15.83 -7.50
N LYS A 149 -31.24 -15.86 -8.81
CA LYS A 149 -32.02 -16.93 -9.45
C LYS A 149 -31.31 -18.29 -9.33
N ASP A 150 -30.00 -18.34 -9.51
CA ASP A 150 -29.21 -19.57 -9.42
C ASP A 150 -29.14 -20.11 -7.98
N THR A 151 -28.94 -19.23 -7.00
CA THR A 151 -28.87 -19.58 -5.58
C THR A 151 -30.22 -20.03 -5.02
N ASN A 152 -31.32 -19.39 -5.44
CA ASN A 152 -32.66 -19.76 -4.98
C ASN A 152 -33.26 -20.94 -5.78
N GLY A 153 -32.83 -21.09 -7.04
CA GLY A 153 -33.33 -22.09 -7.97
C GLY A 153 -32.77 -23.49 -7.75
N ARG A 154 -32.55 -24.21 -8.86
CA ARG A 154 -32.10 -25.61 -8.86
C ARG A 154 -30.61 -25.77 -8.56
N LEU A 155 -29.78 -24.76 -8.87
CA LEU A 155 -28.32 -24.87 -8.74
C LEU A 155 -27.87 -24.77 -7.28
N LYS A 156 -28.60 -24.03 -6.43
CA LYS A 156 -28.27 -23.81 -5.00
C LYS A 156 -26.89 -23.20 -4.76
N MET A 157 -26.28 -22.62 -5.80
CA MET A 157 -25.03 -21.88 -5.78
C MET A 157 -24.91 -21.06 -7.07
N PRO A 158 -24.02 -20.04 -7.12
CA PRO A 158 -23.73 -19.31 -8.36
C PRO A 158 -23.22 -20.24 -9.46
N ARG A 159 -23.63 -19.98 -10.71
CA ARG A 159 -23.17 -20.78 -11.86
C ARG A 159 -21.65 -20.79 -12.02
N CYS A 160 -20.97 -19.66 -11.81
CA CYS A 160 -19.51 -19.60 -11.89
C CYS A 160 -18.84 -20.58 -10.92
N TYR A 161 -19.38 -20.77 -9.71
CA TYR A 161 -18.82 -21.70 -8.72
C TYR A 161 -18.98 -23.15 -9.17
N LYS A 162 -20.13 -23.48 -9.78
CA LYS A 162 -20.36 -24.79 -10.40
C LYS A 162 -19.36 -25.09 -11.52
N ASP A 163 -18.95 -24.05 -12.24
CA ASP A 163 -17.95 -24.12 -13.31
C ASP A 163 -16.50 -24.05 -12.77
N GLY A 164 -16.32 -24.06 -11.44
CA GLY A 164 -15.00 -24.03 -10.79
C GLY A 164 -14.30 -22.67 -10.84
N GLN A 165 -15.06 -21.57 -10.96
CA GLN A 165 -14.51 -20.22 -11.07
C GLN A 165 -15.17 -19.24 -10.10
N PHE A 166 -14.43 -18.19 -9.73
CA PHE A 166 -14.99 -17.05 -8.99
C PHE A 166 -15.55 -15.94 -9.89
N TRP A 167 -15.33 -16.04 -11.20
CA TRP A 167 -15.45 -14.91 -12.10
C TRP A 167 -16.65 -15.07 -13.03
N VAL A 168 -17.42 -13.99 -13.18
CA VAL A 168 -18.34 -13.80 -14.30
C VAL A 168 -17.67 -12.81 -15.24
N ARG A 169 -17.20 -13.31 -16.38
CA ARG A 169 -16.48 -12.49 -17.37
C ARG A 169 -17.41 -12.06 -18.50
N PRO A 170 -17.26 -10.84 -19.02
CA PRO A 170 -17.83 -10.49 -20.32
C PRO A 170 -17.23 -11.38 -21.40
N ARG A 171 -17.82 -11.33 -22.61
CA ARG A 171 -17.23 -12.00 -23.76
C ARG A 171 -15.88 -11.37 -24.08
N ASP A 172 -14.94 -12.20 -24.51
CA ASP A 172 -13.67 -11.70 -25.05
C ASP A 172 -13.92 -10.69 -26.18
N PRO A 173 -13.14 -9.59 -26.26
CA PRO A 173 -13.33 -8.54 -27.27
C PRO A 173 -13.48 -9.05 -28.70
N VAL A 174 -12.73 -10.08 -29.10
CA VAL A 174 -12.79 -10.62 -30.46
C VAL A 174 -14.17 -11.21 -30.77
N PHE A 175 -14.71 -12.00 -29.84
CA PHE A 175 -16.03 -12.61 -30.00
C PHE A 175 -17.17 -11.61 -29.77
N ALA A 176 -16.96 -10.62 -28.91
CA ALA A 176 -17.89 -9.53 -28.69
C ALA A 176 -18.11 -8.73 -29.98
N LEU A 177 -17.02 -8.32 -30.64
CA LEU A 177 -17.04 -7.59 -31.91
C LEU A 177 -17.66 -8.41 -33.05
N LYS A 178 -17.34 -9.69 -33.16
CA LYS A 178 -17.97 -10.60 -34.13
C LYS A 178 -19.49 -10.66 -33.94
N CYS A 179 -19.96 -10.71 -32.69
CA CYS A 179 -21.38 -10.73 -32.39
C CYS A 179 -22.06 -9.39 -32.71
N ALA A 180 -21.39 -8.28 -32.40
CA ALA A 180 -21.88 -6.93 -32.68
C ALA A 180 -22.05 -6.70 -34.19
N ALA A 181 -21.12 -7.19 -35.01
CA ALA A 181 -21.23 -7.09 -36.47
C ALA A 181 -22.51 -7.73 -37.06
N ALA A 182 -23.09 -8.73 -36.39
CA ALA A 182 -24.30 -9.40 -36.85
C ALA A 182 -25.61 -8.76 -36.35
N HIS A 183 -25.59 -7.99 -35.26
CA HIS A 183 -26.81 -7.53 -34.56
C HIS A 183 -26.87 -6.01 -34.34
N GLY A 184 -25.91 -5.27 -34.86
CA GLY A 184 -25.74 -3.84 -34.62
C GLY A 184 -24.38 -3.58 -33.99
N PHE A 185 -23.48 -2.94 -34.74
CA PHE A 185 -22.11 -2.73 -34.31
C PHE A 185 -22.05 -1.63 -33.25
N SER A 186 -21.65 -1.99 -32.04
CA SER A 186 -21.61 -1.11 -30.88
C SER A 186 -20.45 -1.49 -29.96
N PRO A 187 -19.76 -0.51 -29.35
CA PRO A 187 -18.64 -0.77 -28.45
C PRO A 187 -19.07 -1.15 -27.02
N ALA A 188 -20.36 -1.06 -26.67
CA ALA A 188 -20.86 -1.26 -25.30
C ALA A 188 -20.36 -2.55 -24.63
N SER A 189 -20.30 -3.65 -25.39
CA SER A 189 -19.80 -4.95 -24.88
C SER A 189 -18.32 -4.96 -24.49
N LEU A 190 -17.52 -4.01 -25.00
CA LEU A 190 -16.11 -3.84 -24.66
C LEU A 190 -15.89 -3.03 -23.39
N TYR A 191 -16.92 -2.35 -22.89
CA TYR A 191 -16.85 -1.52 -21.68
C TYR A 191 -17.11 -2.32 -20.40
N LEU A 192 -17.60 -3.56 -20.55
CA LEU A 192 -18.01 -4.39 -19.45
C LEU A 192 -16.81 -4.87 -18.66
N LEU A 193 -16.83 -4.66 -17.35
CA LEU A 193 -15.80 -5.16 -16.45
C LEU A 193 -16.14 -6.59 -15.96
N PRO A 194 -15.13 -7.45 -15.73
CA PRO A 194 -15.31 -8.71 -15.03
C PRO A 194 -15.92 -8.51 -13.64
N ILE A 195 -16.65 -9.51 -13.16
CA ILE A 195 -17.21 -9.53 -11.79
C ILE A 195 -16.59 -10.70 -11.03
N PHE A 196 -15.86 -10.38 -9.96
CA PHE A 196 -15.40 -11.33 -8.97
C PHE A 196 -16.51 -11.57 -7.94
N VAL A 197 -17.08 -12.76 -7.97
CA VAL A 197 -18.18 -13.16 -7.08
C VAL A 197 -17.60 -13.78 -5.82
N TRP A 198 -17.77 -13.10 -4.69
CA TRP A 198 -17.29 -13.55 -3.37
C TRP A 198 -18.45 -13.73 -2.39
N LEU A 199 -18.98 -14.95 -2.30
CA LEU A 199 -20.12 -15.29 -1.45
C LEU A 199 -19.72 -16.36 -0.43
N PRO A 200 -19.23 -15.99 0.77
CA PRO A 200 -18.70 -16.92 1.76
C PRO A 200 -19.61 -18.10 2.11
N HIS A 201 -20.94 -17.91 2.05
CA HIS A 201 -21.93 -18.97 2.31
C HIS A 201 -21.95 -20.09 1.26
N PHE A 202 -21.26 -19.96 0.14
CA PHE A 202 -21.16 -20.99 -0.90
C PHE A 202 -19.74 -21.52 -1.10
N LEU A 203 -18.78 -21.07 -0.27
CA LEU A 203 -17.38 -21.45 -0.40
C LEU A 203 -17.09 -22.80 0.26
N PRO A 204 -16.11 -23.56 -0.27
CA PRO A 204 -15.72 -24.85 0.29
C PRO A 204 -15.15 -24.69 1.70
N GLY A 205 -15.52 -25.59 2.61
CA GLY A 205 -15.03 -25.59 3.99
C GLY A 205 -15.51 -24.42 4.85
N ARG A 206 -16.51 -23.65 4.39
CA ARG A 206 -17.16 -22.63 5.22
C ARG A 206 -17.68 -23.22 6.55
N PRO A 207 -17.75 -22.42 7.62
CA PRO A 207 -18.40 -22.86 8.85
C PRO A 207 -19.91 -23.03 8.63
N ASP A 208 -20.54 -23.85 9.49
CA ASP A 208 -22.01 -24.01 9.52
C ASP A 208 -22.73 -22.68 9.77
N SER A 209 -22.12 -21.83 10.61
CA SER A 209 -22.58 -20.47 10.88
C SER A 209 -21.39 -19.54 11.09
N PHE A 210 -21.41 -18.36 10.46
CA PHE A 210 -20.50 -17.28 10.82
C PHE A 210 -20.87 -16.69 12.18
N LYS A 211 -19.86 -16.25 12.93
CA LYS A 211 -19.97 -15.66 14.26
C LYS A 211 -19.63 -14.18 14.22
N CYS A 212 -20.35 -13.41 15.02
CA CYS A 212 -20.09 -12.00 15.31
C CYS A 212 -19.00 -11.88 16.36
N GLU A 213 -18.37 -10.71 16.45
CA GLU A 213 -17.45 -10.37 17.55
C GLU A 213 -18.08 -10.55 18.94
N CYS A 214 -19.40 -10.35 19.08
CA CYS A 214 -20.11 -10.63 20.34
C CYS A 214 -20.37 -12.13 20.61
N GLY A 215 -19.95 -13.01 19.69
CA GLY A 215 -20.13 -14.47 19.75
C GLY A 215 -21.47 -14.99 19.21
N ALA A 216 -22.43 -14.11 18.87
CA ALA A 216 -23.70 -14.53 18.30
C ALA A 216 -23.55 -15.01 16.84
N SER A 217 -24.43 -15.92 16.40
CA SER A 217 -24.48 -16.34 15.00
C SER A 217 -25.00 -15.22 14.10
N ILE A 218 -24.32 -15.03 12.98
CA ILE A 218 -24.68 -14.06 11.95
C ILE A 218 -25.54 -14.74 10.89
N ILE A 219 -26.57 -14.04 10.40
CA ILE A 219 -27.45 -14.50 9.33
C ILE A 219 -27.19 -13.75 8.03
N LEU A 220 -27.51 -14.39 6.91
CA LEU A 220 -27.48 -13.78 5.59
C LEU A 220 -28.55 -12.68 5.49
N ASN A 221 -28.15 -11.48 5.07
CA ASN A 221 -29.00 -10.30 4.94
C ASN A 221 -29.03 -9.76 3.50
N GLY A 222 -29.12 -10.67 2.52
CA GLY A 222 -29.23 -10.33 1.11
C GLY A 222 -27.92 -9.82 0.48
N TYR A 223 -28.05 -8.89 -0.46
CA TYR A 223 -26.95 -8.32 -1.24
C TYR A 223 -26.91 -6.80 -1.08
N ASN A 224 -25.82 -6.17 -1.52
CA ASN A 224 -25.79 -4.71 -1.61
C ASN A 224 -26.61 -4.23 -2.81
N GLU A 225 -27.30 -3.10 -2.63
CA GLU A 225 -28.07 -2.45 -3.69
C GLU A 225 -27.42 -1.13 -4.16
N ASN A 226 -26.68 -0.46 -3.26
CA ASN A 226 -26.00 0.78 -3.55
C ASN A 226 -24.69 0.92 -2.73
N PRO A 227 -23.51 0.77 -3.36
CA PRO A 227 -23.32 0.19 -4.70
C PRO A 227 -23.64 -1.32 -4.72
N ILE A 228 -23.98 -1.88 -5.89
CA ILE A 228 -24.21 -3.33 -6.05
C ILE A 228 -22.92 -4.13 -5.78
N ALA A 229 -21.80 -3.61 -6.24
CA ALA A 229 -20.48 -4.21 -6.12
C ALA A 229 -19.43 -3.11 -6.01
N ARG A 230 -18.33 -3.41 -5.32
CA ARG A 230 -17.20 -2.47 -5.17
C ARG A 230 -16.27 -2.61 -6.37
N ARG A 231 -15.83 -1.51 -6.98
CA ARG A 231 -14.79 -1.55 -8.02
C ARG A 231 -13.43 -1.82 -7.39
N VAL A 232 -12.65 -2.69 -8.03
CA VAL A 232 -11.29 -3.04 -7.63
C VAL A 232 -10.35 -2.64 -8.77
N SER A 233 -9.37 -1.79 -8.46
CA SER A 233 -8.35 -1.40 -9.44
C SER A 233 -7.36 -2.53 -9.67
N THR A 234 -6.88 -2.63 -10.91
CA THR A 234 -5.77 -3.52 -11.29
C THR A 234 -4.67 -2.74 -12.01
N LEU A 235 -3.45 -3.31 -12.05
CA LEU A 235 -2.29 -2.67 -12.67
C LEU A 235 -2.28 -2.71 -14.21
N THR A 236 -2.43 -3.90 -14.81
CA THR A 236 -2.17 -4.13 -16.25
C THR A 236 -3.40 -4.56 -17.04
N GLY A 237 -4.53 -4.78 -16.38
CA GLY A 237 -5.76 -5.30 -16.97
C GLY A 237 -6.95 -4.35 -16.81
N PRO A 238 -8.15 -4.76 -17.24
CA PRO A 238 -9.36 -4.07 -16.86
C PRO A 238 -9.57 -4.23 -15.35
N ASP A 239 -10.05 -3.16 -14.72
CA ASP A 239 -10.61 -3.22 -13.38
C ASP A 239 -11.72 -4.27 -13.30
N TYR A 240 -12.10 -4.67 -12.08
CA TYR A 240 -13.21 -5.58 -11.90
C TYR A 240 -14.11 -5.17 -10.74
N PHE A 241 -15.30 -5.77 -10.69
CA PHE A 241 -16.24 -5.55 -9.59
C PHE A 241 -16.21 -6.71 -8.60
N LEU A 242 -16.03 -6.40 -7.31
CA LEU A 242 -16.21 -7.32 -6.20
C LEU A 242 -17.68 -7.32 -5.77
N LEU A 243 -18.38 -8.40 -6.11
CA LEU A 243 -19.77 -8.64 -5.70
C LEU A 243 -19.80 -9.58 -4.49
N THR A 244 -20.39 -9.11 -3.40
CA THR A 244 -20.52 -9.90 -2.17
C THR A 244 -21.92 -9.78 -1.56
N ASN A 245 -22.23 -10.65 -0.61
CA ASN A 245 -23.46 -10.62 0.17
C ASN A 245 -23.28 -9.82 1.46
N ARG A 246 -24.40 -9.44 2.06
CA ARG A 246 -24.45 -8.79 3.37
C ARG A 246 -24.84 -9.80 4.43
N TYR A 247 -24.37 -9.53 5.63
CA TYR A 247 -24.65 -10.33 6.80
C TYR A 247 -25.09 -9.43 7.96
N LEU A 248 -25.90 -9.97 8.87
CA LEU A 248 -26.43 -9.26 10.03
C LEU A 248 -26.34 -10.14 11.27
N CYS A 249 -25.79 -9.59 12.35
CA CYS A 249 -25.95 -10.13 13.69
C CYS A 249 -27.33 -9.70 14.22
N PRO A 250 -28.33 -10.59 14.33
CA PRO A 250 -29.68 -10.19 14.70
C PRO A 250 -29.71 -9.64 16.13
N LEU A 251 -30.32 -8.47 16.32
CA LEU A 251 -30.61 -7.92 17.64
C LEU A 251 -31.54 -8.89 18.38
N ARG A 252 -31.07 -9.45 19.50
CA ARG A 252 -31.92 -10.26 20.39
C ARG A 252 -32.02 -9.55 21.73
N ARG A 253 -33.24 -9.46 22.25
CA ARG A 253 -33.52 -8.87 23.57
C ARG A 253 -33.42 -9.99 24.62
N GLY A 254 -32.78 -9.71 25.77
CA GLY A 254 -32.61 -10.67 26.87
C GLY A 254 -31.15 -11.10 27.07
N ASN A 255 -30.93 -12.35 27.51
CA ASN A 255 -29.59 -12.92 27.75
C ASN A 255 -28.81 -13.34 26.47
N ASP A 256 -29.40 -13.15 25.28
CA ASP A 256 -28.77 -13.49 24.01
C ASP A 256 -27.88 -12.34 23.49
N LYS A 257 -26.66 -12.66 23.06
CA LYS A 257 -25.58 -11.70 22.74
C LYS A 257 -25.73 -10.91 21.43
N GLY A 258 -26.86 -10.95 20.73
CA GLY A 258 -27.00 -10.35 19.40
C GLY A 258 -26.89 -8.83 19.40
N CYS A 259 -25.97 -8.24 18.63
CA CYS A 259 -25.63 -6.81 18.72
C CYS A 259 -26.13 -5.91 17.57
N GLY A 260 -26.74 -6.44 16.52
CA GLY A 260 -27.22 -5.64 15.39
C GLY A 260 -26.18 -5.25 14.35
N LYS A 261 -24.91 -5.59 14.55
CA LYS A 261 -23.82 -5.24 13.62
C LYS A 261 -24.02 -5.93 12.27
N SER A 262 -23.82 -5.18 11.19
CA SER A 262 -23.83 -5.70 9.82
C SER A 262 -22.41 -5.89 9.30
N TYR A 263 -22.21 -6.93 8.51
CA TYR A 263 -20.93 -7.25 7.89
C TYR A 263 -21.09 -7.39 6.38
N GLN A 264 -20.05 -7.04 5.63
CA GLN A 264 -19.93 -7.42 4.23
C GLN A 264 -19.33 -8.83 4.15
N GLY A 265 -19.63 -9.62 3.13
CA GLY A 265 -19.00 -10.93 2.94
C GLY A 265 -17.50 -10.83 2.63
N SER A 266 -17.05 -9.66 2.22
CA SER A 266 -15.64 -9.31 2.08
C SER A 266 -15.03 -8.67 3.33
N ASP A 267 -15.77 -8.58 4.43
CA ASP A 267 -15.25 -8.04 5.70
C ASP A 267 -14.15 -8.95 6.26
N PRO A 268 -13.01 -8.40 6.74
CA PRO A 268 -11.92 -9.20 7.30
C PRO A 268 -12.37 -10.18 8.39
N TRP A 269 -13.36 -9.81 9.21
CA TRP A 269 -13.91 -10.67 10.26
C TRP A 269 -14.64 -11.90 9.68
N ILE A 270 -15.33 -11.75 8.55
CA ILE A 270 -16.00 -12.86 7.86
C ILE A 270 -14.98 -13.74 7.15
N ILE A 271 -14.01 -13.13 6.47
CA ILE A 271 -12.96 -13.84 5.73
C ILE A 271 -12.13 -14.71 6.68
N ARG A 272 -11.73 -14.20 7.86
CA ARG A 272 -10.92 -14.95 8.85
C ARG A 272 -11.57 -16.24 9.35
N GLN A 273 -12.90 -16.35 9.26
CA GLN A 273 -13.63 -17.55 9.67
C GLN A 273 -13.67 -18.64 8.59
N LEU A 274 -13.20 -18.34 7.38
CA LEU A 274 -13.06 -19.31 6.30
C LEU A 274 -11.75 -20.10 6.44
N PRO A 275 -11.62 -21.28 5.82
CA PRO A 275 -10.35 -21.99 5.74
C PRO A 275 -9.26 -21.16 5.07
N GLU A 276 -8.01 -21.29 5.50
CA GLU A 276 -6.88 -20.48 5.03
C GLU A 276 -6.71 -20.52 3.49
N PHE A 277 -6.86 -21.69 2.86
CA PHE A 277 -6.73 -21.81 1.40
C PHE A 277 -7.81 -21.01 0.65
N VAL A 278 -9.00 -20.83 1.26
CA VAL A 278 -10.07 -19.98 0.73
C VAL A 278 -9.72 -18.53 0.96
N GLN A 279 -9.26 -18.16 2.16
CA GLN A 279 -8.82 -16.79 2.46
C GLN A 279 -7.78 -16.31 1.45
N ARG A 280 -6.79 -17.15 1.12
CA ARG A 280 -5.74 -16.85 0.13
C ARG A 280 -6.27 -16.72 -1.31
N ALA A 281 -7.44 -17.26 -1.61
CA ALA A 281 -8.08 -17.09 -2.92
C ALA A 281 -8.82 -15.75 -3.07
N PHE A 282 -8.98 -14.99 -1.98
CA PHE A 282 -9.53 -13.64 -2.04
C PHE A 282 -8.49 -12.68 -2.64
N SER A 283 -8.79 -12.12 -3.82
CA SER A 283 -7.81 -11.39 -4.64
C SER A 283 -7.80 -9.87 -4.42
N ALA A 284 -8.45 -9.36 -3.39
CA ALA A 284 -8.57 -7.91 -3.18
C ALA A 284 -8.01 -7.47 -1.82
N CYS A 285 -7.25 -6.39 -1.82
CA CYS A 285 -6.91 -5.61 -0.64
C CYS A 285 -7.95 -4.50 -0.47
N LEU A 286 -8.64 -4.46 0.66
CA LEU A 286 -9.73 -3.52 0.91
C LEU A 286 -9.30 -2.42 1.87
N SER A 287 -9.75 -1.20 1.61
CA SER A 287 -9.85 -0.15 2.62
C SER A 287 -11.33 0.09 2.97
N ALA A 288 -11.60 1.09 3.82
CA ALA A 288 -12.96 1.43 4.23
C ALA A 288 -13.90 1.59 3.02
N ARG A 289 -13.43 2.29 1.97
CA ARG A 289 -14.20 2.52 0.75
C ARG A 289 -13.50 2.07 -0.54
N GLY A 290 -12.18 2.00 -0.59
CA GLY A 290 -11.41 1.54 -1.75
C GLY A 290 -11.19 0.02 -1.83
N ALA A 291 -10.70 -0.42 -2.98
CA ALA A 291 -10.15 -1.76 -3.19
C ALA A 291 -9.06 -1.78 -4.28
N LEU A 292 -7.99 -2.51 -4.00
CA LEU A 292 -6.92 -2.83 -4.94
C LEU A 292 -6.83 -4.33 -5.15
N ASP A 293 -6.44 -4.76 -6.34
CA ASP A 293 -6.07 -6.15 -6.57
C ASP A 293 -4.83 -6.50 -5.73
N THR A 294 -4.77 -7.71 -5.18
CA THR A 294 -3.62 -8.16 -4.37
C THR A 294 -2.32 -8.16 -5.18
N GLY A 295 -2.38 -8.48 -6.48
CA GLY A 295 -1.22 -8.40 -7.36
C GLY A 295 -0.73 -6.96 -7.58
N GLU A 296 -1.64 -5.99 -7.66
CA GLU A 296 -1.27 -4.57 -7.72
C GLU A 296 -0.61 -4.11 -6.40
N MET A 297 -1.15 -4.53 -5.24
CA MET A 297 -0.52 -4.29 -3.94
C MET A 297 0.86 -4.94 -3.82
N ASP A 298 1.05 -6.16 -4.35
CA ASP A 298 2.34 -6.85 -4.35
C ASP A 298 3.41 -6.10 -5.15
N VAL A 299 3.05 -5.61 -6.33
CA VAL A 299 3.95 -4.76 -7.13
C VAL A 299 4.22 -3.46 -6.39
N MET A 300 3.19 -2.81 -5.84
CA MET A 300 3.33 -1.55 -5.11
C MET A 300 4.32 -1.65 -3.95
N LYS A 301 4.26 -2.71 -3.15
CA LYS A 301 5.22 -2.98 -2.06
C LYS A 301 6.66 -3.07 -2.57
N ALA A 302 6.87 -3.85 -3.63
CA ALA A 302 8.21 -4.04 -4.19
C ALA A 302 8.77 -2.73 -4.78
N THR A 303 7.92 -1.95 -5.46
CA THR A 303 8.33 -0.68 -6.06
C THR A 303 8.59 0.40 -5.01
N PHE A 304 7.78 0.48 -3.96
CA PHE A 304 7.94 1.50 -2.91
C PHE A 304 9.22 1.25 -2.12
N ALA A 305 9.53 -0.02 -1.81
CA ALA A 305 10.80 -0.40 -1.21
C ALA A 305 12.02 -0.02 -2.10
N GLY A 306 11.84 -0.01 -3.42
CA GLY A 306 12.86 0.40 -4.40
C GLY A 306 12.89 1.89 -4.73
N HIS A 307 12.33 2.76 -3.88
CA HIS A 307 12.21 4.21 -4.08
C HIS A 307 11.35 4.65 -5.27
N PHE A 308 10.49 3.76 -5.80
CA PHE A 308 9.47 4.12 -6.78
C PHE A 308 8.17 4.38 -6.04
N GLY A 309 8.02 5.60 -5.51
CA GLY A 309 6.93 6.01 -4.63
C GLY A 309 5.55 6.10 -5.28
N ALA A 310 4.57 6.59 -4.52
CA ALA A 310 3.16 6.60 -4.93
C ALA A 310 2.85 7.47 -6.15
N ASP A 311 3.55 8.59 -6.35
CA ASP A 311 3.32 9.48 -7.50
C ASP A 311 3.77 8.84 -8.83
N PRO A 312 5.05 8.40 -9.00
CA PRO A 312 5.45 7.74 -10.22
C PRO A 312 4.66 6.44 -10.46
N PHE A 313 4.25 5.75 -9.38
CA PHE A 313 3.37 4.59 -9.48
C PHE A 313 1.98 4.94 -10.03
N SER A 314 1.32 5.98 -9.52
CA SER A 314 0.03 6.44 -10.02
C SER A 314 0.09 6.84 -11.50
N LYS A 315 1.14 7.57 -11.90
CA LYS A 315 1.37 7.96 -13.31
C LYS A 315 1.55 6.73 -14.20
N MET A 316 2.32 5.74 -13.75
CA MET A 316 2.50 4.48 -14.47
C MET A 316 1.19 3.71 -14.63
N VAL A 317 0.41 3.55 -13.55
CA VAL A 317 -0.89 2.86 -13.58
C VAL A 317 -1.83 3.57 -14.56
N ARG A 318 -1.89 4.90 -14.51
CA ARG A 318 -2.71 5.70 -15.43
C ARG A 318 -2.33 5.45 -16.90
N GLU A 319 -1.04 5.50 -17.22
CA GLU A 319 -0.54 5.21 -18.57
C GLU A 319 -0.96 3.82 -19.04
N LEU A 320 -0.77 2.79 -18.19
CA LEU A 320 -1.15 1.42 -18.53
C LEU A 320 -2.66 1.26 -18.78
N LYS A 321 -3.50 1.96 -18.02
CA LYS A 321 -4.96 1.93 -18.20
C LYS A 321 -5.43 2.67 -19.45
N VAL A 322 -4.82 3.81 -19.78
CA VAL A 322 -5.08 4.52 -21.04
C VAL A 322 -4.60 3.68 -22.23
N LEU A 323 -3.44 3.05 -22.13
CA LEU A 323 -2.94 2.14 -23.16
C LEU A 323 -3.88 0.95 -23.40
N HIS A 324 -4.49 0.40 -22.34
CA HIS A 324 -5.51 -0.65 -22.48
C HIS A 324 -6.75 -0.16 -23.22
N HIS A 325 -7.24 1.04 -22.87
CA HIS A 325 -8.34 1.69 -23.58
C HIS A 325 -8.04 1.86 -25.08
N ASP A 326 -6.87 2.42 -25.41
CA ASP A 326 -6.49 2.70 -26.80
C ASP A 326 -6.35 1.42 -27.63
N ARG A 327 -5.92 0.32 -27.00
CA ARG A 327 -5.91 -1.01 -27.64
C ARG A 327 -7.32 -1.50 -27.96
N LEU A 328 -8.27 -1.36 -27.04
CA LEU A 328 -9.66 -1.74 -27.27
C LEU A 328 -10.32 -0.86 -28.35
N GLU A 329 -10.07 0.44 -28.33
CA GLU A 329 -10.53 1.37 -29.36
C GLU A 329 -9.98 1.00 -30.75
N THR A 330 -8.68 0.72 -30.82
CA THR A 330 -8.03 0.26 -32.06
C THR A 330 -8.65 -1.05 -32.56
N MET A 331 -8.84 -2.04 -31.68
CA MET A 331 -9.49 -3.30 -32.02
C MET A 331 -10.91 -3.09 -32.56
N TYR A 332 -11.68 -2.19 -31.93
CA TYR A 332 -13.04 -1.85 -32.34
C TYR A 332 -13.07 -1.29 -33.78
N TYR A 333 -12.25 -0.30 -34.10
CA TYR A 333 -12.23 0.27 -35.46
C TYR A 333 -11.63 -0.70 -36.50
N CYS A 334 -10.61 -1.47 -36.15
CA CYS A 334 -10.08 -2.50 -37.04
C CYS A 334 -11.14 -3.57 -37.37
N ALA A 335 -11.94 -3.99 -36.39
CA ALA A 335 -13.05 -4.91 -36.63
C ALA A 335 -14.13 -4.27 -37.52
N ALA A 336 -14.48 -3.00 -37.30
CA ALA A 336 -15.44 -2.29 -38.16
C ALA A 336 -15.00 -2.29 -39.63
N LEU A 337 -13.72 -1.98 -39.87
CA LEU A 337 -13.11 -2.00 -41.20
C LEU A 337 -13.14 -3.40 -41.82
N HIS A 338 -12.80 -4.43 -41.04
CA HIS A 338 -12.83 -5.82 -41.48
C HIS A 338 -14.23 -6.26 -41.95
N PHE A 339 -15.28 -5.85 -41.23
CA PHE A 339 -16.67 -6.14 -41.59
C PHE A 339 -17.27 -5.17 -42.63
N GLY A 340 -16.46 -4.25 -43.18
CA GLY A 340 -16.90 -3.31 -44.22
C GLY A 340 -17.85 -2.21 -43.74
N LEU A 341 -17.94 -1.97 -42.43
CA LEU A 341 -18.80 -0.96 -41.83
C LEU A 341 -18.19 0.43 -41.99
N ARG A 342 -19.01 1.44 -42.31
CA ARG A 342 -18.52 2.81 -42.54
C ARG A 342 -19.48 3.87 -42.01
N GLY A 343 -18.89 4.99 -41.61
CA GLY A 343 -19.62 6.17 -41.17
C GLY A 343 -20.19 6.06 -39.75
N PRO A 344 -20.55 7.20 -39.15
CA PRO A 344 -20.92 7.28 -37.74
C PRO A 344 -22.24 6.57 -37.41
N GLN A 345 -23.12 6.34 -38.39
CA GLN A 345 -24.37 5.61 -38.15
C GLN A 345 -24.15 4.10 -37.98
N GLN A 346 -23.20 3.51 -38.70
CA GLN A 346 -22.88 2.08 -38.62
C GLN A 346 -21.79 1.78 -37.61
N VAL A 347 -20.90 2.75 -37.37
CA VAL A 347 -19.78 2.65 -36.44
C VAL A 347 -19.86 3.82 -35.48
N PRO A 348 -20.63 3.69 -34.38
CA PRO A 348 -20.66 4.69 -33.33
C PRO A 348 -19.25 4.99 -32.81
N GLN A 349 -19.03 6.23 -32.36
CA GLN A 349 -17.76 6.64 -31.78
C GLN A 349 -17.47 5.83 -30.52
N PHE A 350 -16.21 5.40 -30.36
CA PHE A 350 -15.76 4.81 -29.11
C PHE A 350 -15.72 5.87 -28.01
N SER A 351 -16.35 5.56 -26.88
CA SER A 351 -16.38 6.37 -25.66
C SER A 351 -14.96 6.75 -25.22
N LYS A 352 -14.81 7.97 -24.70
CA LYS A 352 -13.54 8.44 -24.14
C LYS A 352 -13.20 7.67 -22.86
N PHE A 353 -11.93 7.65 -22.49
CA PHE A 353 -11.46 6.99 -21.26
C PHE A 353 -12.28 7.37 -20.02
N ASP A 354 -12.55 8.65 -19.79
CA ASP A 354 -13.22 9.18 -18.60
C ASP A 354 -14.75 9.28 -18.72
N ASP A 355 -15.34 8.79 -19.81
CA ASP A 355 -16.79 8.85 -19.99
C ASP A 355 -17.50 7.80 -19.10
N SER A 356 -18.04 8.31 -18.00
CA SER A 356 -18.74 7.57 -16.95
C SER A 356 -19.99 6.78 -17.39
N LEU A 357 -20.56 7.06 -18.57
CA LEU A 357 -21.70 6.30 -19.10
C LEU A 357 -21.26 5.20 -20.07
N GLY A 358 -20.10 5.36 -20.71
CA GLY A 358 -19.48 4.41 -21.63
C GLY A 358 -18.36 3.61 -20.97
N TYR A 359 -17.10 3.86 -21.38
CA TYR A 359 -15.94 3.08 -20.95
C TYR A 359 -15.70 3.16 -19.43
N ALA A 360 -16.00 4.31 -18.81
CA ALA A 360 -15.87 4.54 -17.38
C ALA A 360 -14.48 4.15 -16.83
N GLY A 361 -13.43 4.56 -17.52
CA GLY A 361 -12.04 4.39 -17.11
C GLY A 361 -11.76 5.11 -15.79
N TYR A 362 -10.95 4.47 -14.95
CA TYR A 362 -10.57 4.97 -13.63
C TYR A 362 -9.11 4.66 -13.40
N ALA A 363 -8.32 5.65 -13.00
CA ALA A 363 -6.93 5.49 -12.61
C ALA A 363 -6.77 6.06 -11.20
N PRO A 364 -6.34 5.26 -10.20
CA PRO A 364 -6.22 5.76 -8.84
C PRO A 364 -5.15 6.85 -8.71
N SER A 365 -5.42 7.85 -7.87
CA SER A 365 -4.48 8.93 -7.56
C SER A 365 -3.30 8.47 -6.70
N ARG A 366 -2.28 9.33 -6.60
CA ARG A 366 -1.20 9.24 -5.61
C ARG A 366 -1.75 9.06 -4.20
N GLN A 367 -2.72 9.89 -3.80
CA GLN A 367 -3.33 9.87 -2.46
C GLN A 367 -4.06 8.56 -2.20
N TYR A 368 -4.76 8.02 -3.21
CA TYR A 368 -5.39 6.71 -3.10
C TYR A 368 -4.37 5.60 -2.83
N PHE A 369 -3.27 5.56 -3.58
CA PHE A 369 -2.22 4.56 -3.34
C PHE A 369 -1.56 4.69 -1.97
N LYS A 370 -1.27 5.93 -1.52
CA LYS A 370 -0.79 6.18 -0.15
C LYS A 370 -1.78 5.62 0.88
N SER A 371 -3.05 6.00 0.79
CA SER A 371 -4.10 5.55 1.71
C SER A 371 -4.24 4.03 1.73
N MET A 372 -4.23 3.38 0.57
CA MET A 372 -4.29 1.92 0.47
C MET A 372 -3.06 1.24 1.04
N PHE A 373 -1.87 1.80 0.83
CA PHE A 373 -0.61 1.28 1.37
C PHE A 373 -0.57 1.42 2.90
N THR A 374 -0.92 2.57 3.45
CA THR A 374 -1.01 2.79 4.91
C THR A 374 -2.05 1.88 5.56
N ALA A 375 -3.23 1.72 4.93
CA ALA A 375 -4.25 0.78 5.39
C ALA A 375 -3.73 -0.66 5.38
N TRP A 376 -3.01 -1.06 4.33
CA TRP A 376 -2.37 -2.38 4.26
C TRP A 376 -1.32 -2.55 5.36
N PHE A 377 -0.43 -1.57 5.53
CA PHE A 377 0.66 -1.63 6.52
C PHE A 377 0.11 -1.70 7.94
N SER A 378 -0.93 -0.94 8.28
CA SER A 378 -1.54 -0.97 9.62
C SER A 378 -2.07 -2.35 10.01
N VAL A 379 -2.67 -3.09 9.05
CA VAL A 379 -3.13 -4.47 9.26
C VAL A 379 -1.97 -5.44 9.44
N HIS A 380 -0.83 -5.19 8.79
CA HIS A 380 0.35 -6.05 8.84
C HIS A 380 1.36 -5.65 9.93
N ARG A 381 1.14 -4.52 10.61
CA ARG A 381 2.05 -3.97 11.63
C ARG A 381 2.48 -5.02 12.66
N THR A 382 1.54 -5.77 13.24
CA THR A 382 1.89 -6.79 14.24
C THR A 382 2.79 -7.89 13.69
N LEU A 383 2.63 -8.25 12.41
CA LEU A 383 3.51 -9.24 11.76
C LEU A 383 4.89 -8.64 11.51
N ILE A 384 4.94 -7.40 11.05
CA ILE A 384 6.19 -6.66 10.83
C ILE A 384 6.95 -6.50 12.15
N ASP A 385 6.28 -6.08 13.22
CA ASP A 385 6.85 -5.95 14.57
C ASP A 385 7.44 -7.29 15.06
N ARG A 386 6.76 -8.42 14.80
CA ARG A 386 7.26 -9.77 15.15
C ARG A 386 8.45 -10.19 14.30
N VAL A 387 8.44 -9.88 13.01
CA VAL A 387 9.59 -10.16 12.13
C VAL A 387 10.78 -9.35 12.62
N MET A 388 10.60 -8.04 12.85
CA MET A 388 11.62 -7.17 13.41
C MET A 388 12.16 -7.69 14.74
N SER A 389 11.29 -8.11 15.68
CA SER A 389 11.71 -8.67 16.98
C SER A 389 12.53 -9.95 16.85
N SER A 390 12.30 -10.73 15.78
CA SER A 390 13.00 -11.98 15.51
C SER A 390 14.38 -11.82 14.86
N LEU A 391 14.73 -10.62 14.41
CA LEU A 391 16.01 -10.35 13.74
C LEU A 391 17.19 -10.35 14.74
N SER A 392 18.39 -10.61 14.25
CA SER A 392 19.60 -10.54 15.10
C SER A 392 20.03 -9.10 15.38
N ALA A 393 20.77 -8.88 16.47
CA ALA A 393 21.32 -7.58 16.84
C ALA A 393 22.68 -7.73 17.56
N THR A 394 23.50 -8.69 17.11
CA THR A 394 24.86 -8.90 17.65
C THR A 394 25.77 -7.71 17.36
N ILE A 395 25.61 -7.13 16.17
CA ILE A 395 26.22 -5.87 15.78
C ILE A 395 25.08 -4.92 15.43
N ILE A 396 25.06 -3.74 16.02
CA ILE A 396 24.06 -2.72 15.73
C ILE A 396 24.70 -1.38 15.36
N LYS A 397 24.00 -0.63 14.53
CA LYS A 397 24.25 0.79 14.27
C LYS A 397 23.03 1.56 14.73
N ALA A 398 23.23 2.62 15.50
CA ALA A 398 22.13 3.40 16.04
C ALA A 398 22.35 4.89 15.81
N ASP A 399 21.33 5.58 15.31
CA ASP A 399 21.44 6.98 14.89
C ASP A 399 20.10 7.73 14.98
N HIS A 400 20.18 9.05 15.19
CA HIS A 400 19.06 9.98 15.10
C HIS A 400 18.88 10.46 13.66
N THR A 401 17.73 10.16 13.08
CA THR A 401 17.29 10.67 11.78
C THR A 401 16.35 11.87 11.97
N TYR A 402 16.69 13.00 11.36
CA TYR A 402 15.89 14.24 11.44
C TYR A 402 14.91 14.40 10.28
N LYS A 403 15.22 13.84 9.10
CA LYS A 403 14.39 13.99 7.91
C LYS A 403 12.95 13.51 8.10
N THR A 404 12.74 12.47 8.88
CA THR A 404 11.39 11.96 9.17
C THR A 404 10.56 12.95 9.98
N VAL A 405 11.21 13.71 10.86
CA VAL A 405 10.56 14.69 11.74
C VAL A 405 10.21 15.97 11.00
N ASP A 406 10.97 16.35 9.97
CA ASP A 406 10.65 17.48 9.09
C ASP A 406 9.30 17.32 8.38
N HIS A 407 8.78 16.09 8.34
CA HIS A 407 7.50 15.74 7.71
C HIS A 407 6.38 15.49 8.71
N GLN A 408 6.61 15.68 10.01
CA GLN A 408 5.56 15.58 11.03
C GLN A 408 4.84 16.91 11.22
N SER A 409 3.57 16.83 11.62
CA SER A 409 2.80 17.99 12.05
C SER A 409 3.47 18.70 13.24
N CYS A 410 3.45 20.04 13.23
CA CYS A 410 3.91 20.85 14.36
C CYS A 410 2.79 21.11 15.37
N LEU A 411 3.18 21.33 16.63
CA LEU A 411 2.31 21.90 17.65
C LEU A 411 1.86 23.33 17.25
N PRO A 412 0.74 23.82 17.83
CA PRO A 412 0.32 25.21 17.65
C PRO A 412 1.45 26.18 18.04
N GLY A 413 1.98 26.92 17.06
CA GLY A 413 3.17 27.76 17.23
C GLY A 413 4.37 27.36 16.36
N GLY A 414 4.29 26.22 15.67
CA GLY A 414 5.31 25.77 14.70
C GLY A 414 6.42 24.93 15.29
N GLU A 415 6.35 24.57 16.58
CA GLU A 415 7.31 23.68 17.22
C GLU A 415 7.07 22.22 16.78
N PRO A 416 8.10 21.47 16.38
CA PRO A 416 7.93 20.06 15.99
C PRO A 416 7.53 19.22 17.21
N ILE A 417 6.68 18.20 16.98
CA ILE A 417 6.20 17.30 18.05
C ILE A 417 7.37 16.46 18.58
N ASP A 418 8.13 15.85 17.68
CA ASP A 418 9.34 15.11 18.01
C ASP A 418 10.58 15.90 17.60
N ALA A 419 11.72 15.65 18.24
CA ALA A 419 13.01 16.26 17.86
C ALA A 419 13.79 15.42 16.85
N ALA A 420 13.59 14.10 16.86
CA ALA A 420 14.25 13.14 15.98
C ALA A 420 13.51 11.80 15.98
N MET A 421 13.77 10.97 14.97
CA MET A 421 13.50 9.54 15.00
C MET A 421 14.81 8.81 15.28
N TYR A 422 14.92 8.11 16.40
CA TYR A 422 16.04 7.23 16.68
C TYR A 422 15.82 5.88 16.02
N SER A 423 16.81 5.37 15.28
CA SER A 423 16.74 4.08 14.60
C SER A 423 17.90 3.20 15.01
N ILE A 424 17.64 1.89 15.13
CA ILE A 424 18.63 0.86 15.41
C ILE A 424 18.54 -0.17 14.29
N VAL A 425 19.64 -0.39 13.57
CA VAL A 425 19.76 -1.39 12.50
C VAL A 425 20.81 -2.43 12.87
N ASN A 426 20.66 -3.65 12.34
CA ASN A 426 21.64 -4.71 12.54
C ASN A 426 22.80 -4.66 11.50
N SER A 427 23.63 -5.71 11.47
CA SER A 427 24.75 -5.84 10.53
C SER A 427 24.33 -5.89 9.06
N ASP A 428 23.10 -6.35 8.80
CA ASP A 428 22.53 -6.53 7.46
C ASP A 428 21.67 -5.32 7.04
N GLU A 429 21.73 -4.22 7.80
CA GLU A 429 20.97 -2.97 7.58
C GLU A 429 19.45 -3.15 7.74
N GLU A 430 19.03 -4.21 8.42
CA GLU A 430 17.63 -4.43 8.75
C GLU A 430 17.27 -3.66 10.03
N VAL A 431 16.12 -2.99 10.03
CA VAL A 431 15.63 -2.22 11.17
C VAL A 431 15.26 -3.17 12.33
N ARG A 432 15.89 -2.96 13.49
CA ARG A 432 15.58 -3.69 14.73
C ARG A 432 14.64 -2.97 15.65
N ALA A 433 14.79 -1.67 15.74
CA ALA A 433 13.94 -0.83 16.55
C ALA A 433 13.99 0.60 16.01
N TYR A 434 12.92 1.34 16.26
CA TYR A 434 12.88 2.77 16.03
C TYR A 434 11.96 3.40 17.08
N ALA A 435 12.23 4.65 17.41
CA ALA A 435 11.41 5.44 18.31
C ALA A 435 11.49 6.91 17.95
N PHE A 436 10.34 7.57 17.88
CA PHE A 436 10.30 9.02 17.87
C PHE A 436 10.65 9.56 19.26
N THR A 437 11.51 10.56 19.29
CA THR A 437 12.06 11.12 20.52
C THR A 437 11.74 12.60 20.61
N LEU A 438 11.09 13.02 21.70
CA LEU A 438 10.79 14.43 22.00
C LEU A 438 12.05 15.31 22.17
N THR A 439 13.20 14.68 22.43
CA THR A 439 14.49 15.35 22.59
C THR A 439 15.58 14.47 22.00
N GLN A 440 16.73 15.03 21.64
CA GLN A 440 17.93 14.27 21.25
C GLN A 440 18.61 13.55 22.44
N SER A 441 17.95 13.50 23.60
CA SER A 441 18.50 12.85 24.79
C SER A 441 18.22 11.35 24.79
N PHE A 442 19.16 10.58 25.33
CA PHE A 442 19.07 9.12 25.39
C PHE A 442 18.14 8.51 26.46
N PRO A 443 17.82 9.15 27.61
CA PRO A 443 16.99 8.52 28.64
C PRO A 443 15.65 7.92 28.13
N PRO A 444 14.89 8.57 27.23
CA PRO A 444 13.67 7.99 26.65
C PRO A 444 13.90 6.70 25.84
N LEU A 445 15.11 6.47 25.33
CA LEU A 445 15.46 5.30 24.52
C LEU A 445 15.75 4.05 25.35
N ARG A 446 15.85 4.17 26.68
CA ARG A 446 16.16 3.03 27.58
C ARG A 446 15.22 1.84 27.34
N GLU A 447 13.91 2.09 27.28
CA GLU A 447 12.91 1.04 27.09
C GLU A 447 13.05 0.32 25.74
N VAL A 448 13.52 1.03 24.71
CA VAL A 448 13.75 0.47 23.37
C VAL A 448 14.88 -0.56 23.42
N TYR A 449 15.99 -0.22 24.07
CA TYR A 449 17.12 -1.13 24.24
C TYR A 449 16.79 -2.31 25.14
N GLU A 450 16.12 -2.08 26.27
CA GLU A 450 15.73 -3.15 27.20
C GLU A 450 14.77 -4.15 26.53
N ARG A 451 13.81 -3.66 25.72
CA ARG A 451 12.93 -4.51 24.92
C ARG A 451 13.72 -5.34 23.91
N MET A 452 14.64 -4.70 23.18
CA MET A 452 15.47 -5.40 22.19
C MET A 452 16.31 -6.51 22.84
N GLN A 453 16.95 -6.27 23.99
CA GLN A 453 17.72 -7.30 24.69
C GLN A 453 16.85 -8.48 25.14
N LEU A 454 15.65 -8.19 25.64
CA LEU A 454 14.68 -9.23 26.00
C LEU A 454 14.26 -10.06 24.78
N GLU A 455 14.03 -9.43 23.64
CA GLU A 455 13.69 -10.10 22.38
C GLU A 455 14.83 -10.99 21.88
N LEU A 456 16.08 -10.51 21.91
CA LEU A 456 17.26 -11.31 21.56
C LEU A 456 17.33 -12.57 22.41
N GLN A 457 17.15 -12.43 23.73
CA GLN A 457 17.15 -13.55 24.66
C GLN A 457 16.03 -14.55 24.34
N ARG A 458 14.81 -14.07 24.10
CA ARG A 458 13.64 -14.91 23.79
C ARG A 458 13.79 -15.68 22.48
N HIS A 459 14.43 -15.08 21.49
CA HIS A 459 14.68 -15.71 20.20
C HIS A 459 15.98 -16.53 20.15
N GLY A 460 16.73 -16.62 21.26
CA GLY A 460 17.97 -17.39 21.33
C GLY A 460 19.14 -16.76 20.56
N HIS A 461 19.06 -15.46 20.27
CA HIS A 461 20.14 -14.72 19.64
C HIS A 461 21.25 -14.42 20.64
N ARG A 462 22.45 -14.15 20.11
CA ARG A 462 23.55 -13.62 20.93
C ARG A 462 23.21 -12.20 21.37
N PRO A 463 23.59 -11.81 22.59
CA PRO A 463 23.45 -10.42 23.04
C PRO A 463 24.29 -9.49 22.16
N THR A 464 24.00 -8.20 22.22
CA THR A 464 24.73 -7.19 21.45
C THR A 464 26.19 -7.12 21.90
N GLN A 465 27.12 -7.31 20.96
CA GLN A 465 28.57 -7.30 21.22
C GLN A 465 29.23 -6.02 20.71
N LEU A 466 28.63 -5.36 19.70
CA LEU A 466 29.18 -4.17 19.08
C LEU A 466 28.07 -3.20 18.73
N LEU A 467 28.27 -1.93 19.09
CA LEU A 467 27.37 -0.82 18.81
C LEU A 467 28.15 0.30 18.13
N TYR A 468 27.68 0.72 16.96
CA TYR A 468 28.14 1.91 16.24
C TYR A 468 27.20 3.08 16.51
N THR A 469 27.78 4.23 16.84
CA THR A 469 27.10 5.51 17.04
C THR A 469 28.08 6.63 16.68
N ASP A 470 27.57 7.83 16.39
CA ASP A 470 28.35 9.01 16.00
C ASP A 470 29.26 9.52 17.12
N ASN A 471 28.79 9.46 18.39
CA ASN A 471 29.56 9.95 19.54
C ASN A 471 29.72 8.88 20.63
N PRO A 472 30.53 7.83 20.39
CA PRO A 472 30.66 6.71 21.31
C PRO A 472 31.20 7.13 22.67
N ARG A 473 31.99 8.22 22.75
CA ARG A 473 32.54 8.72 24.03
C ARG A 473 31.47 9.34 24.92
N ALA A 474 30.62 10.20 24.36
CA ALA A 474 29.57 10.87 25.12
C ALA A 474 28.45 9.89 25.51
N GLU A 475 28.14 8.93 24.63
CA GLU A 475 27.02 8.01 24.79
C GLU A 475 27.38 6.74 25.54
N ARG A 476 28.67 6.47 25.74
CA ARG A 476 29.19 5.26 26.38
C ARG A 476 28.42 4.87 27.64
N LYS A 477 28.32 5.79 28.60
CA LYS A 477 27.69 5.53 29.90
C LYS A 477 26.25 5.06 29.76
N PHE A 478 25.52 5.63 28.80
CA PHE A 478 24.14 5.25 28.55
C PHE A 478 24.09 3.84 27.97
N HIS A 479 24.81 3.58 26.88
CA HIS A 479 24.80 2.28 26.19
C HIS A 479 25.29 1.13 27.07
N GLU A 480 26.35 1.34 27.86
CA GLU A 480 26.84 0.37 28.85
C GLU A 480 25.80 0.09 29.95
N SER A 481 24.98 1.08 30.31
CA SER A 481 23.93 0.90 31.32
C SER A 481 22.70 0.13 30.84
N VAL A 482 22.47 0.08 29.52
CA VAL A 482 21.31 -0.62 28.91
C VAL A 482 21.70 -1.93 28.23
N ASN A 483 22.97 -2.08 27.83
CA ASN A 483 23.52 -3.27 27.18
C ASN A 483 24.73 -3.77 27.97
N ALA A 484 24.49 -4.56 29.02
CA ALA A 484 25.56 -5.07 29.90
C ALA A 484 26.63 -5.88 29.15
N SER A 485 26.25 -6.54 28.05
CA SER A 485 27.17 -7.31 27.19
C SER A 485 28.22 -6.43 26.50
N LEU A 486 28.00 -5.12 26.37
CA LEU A 486 29.01 -4.18 25.86
C LEU A 486 30.16 -3.94 26.85
N CYS A 487 30.05 -4.39 28.10
CA CYS A 487 31.12 -4.29 29.09
C CYS A 487 31.96 -5.58 29.18
N GLU A 488 31.56 -6.66 28.52
CA GLU A 488 32.22 -7.95 28.61
C GLU A 488 33.56 -7.95 27.87
N ASN A 489 34.66 -8.09 28.62
CA ASN A 489 36.03 -8.13 28.09
C ASN A 489 36.43 -6.87 27.29
N VAL A 490 35.85 -5.72 27.61
CA VAL A 490 36.14 -4.45 26.92
C VAL A 490 37.29 -3.71 27.62
N GLN A 491 38.32 -3.37 26.83
CA GLN A 491 39.35 -2.41 27.24
C GLN A 491 39.03 -1.05 26.61
N HIS A 492 38.84 -0.03 27.45
CA HIS A 492 38.63 1.32 26.96
C HIS A 492 39.93 1.89 26.40
N LEU A 493 39.96 2.15 25.10
CA LEU A 493 41.05 2.88 24.47
C LEU A 493 40.89 4.37 24.81
N VAL A 494 41.78 4.89 25.66
CA VAL A 494 41.99 6.33 25.78
C VAL A 494 42.85 6.74 24.60
N LEU A 495 42.21 7.09 23.48
CA LEU A 495 42.92 7.68 22.36
C LEU A 495 43.31 9.10 22.76
N ASP A 496 44.59 9.29 23.04
CA ASP A 496 45.20 10.61 23.14
C ASP A 496 45.22 11.22 21.75
N ALA A 497 44.35 12.22 21.53
CA ALA A 497 44.20 12.92 20.26
C ALA A 497 45.50 13.60 19.78
N PHE A 498 46.49 13.71 20.67
CA PHE A 498 47.79 14.32 20.42
C PHE A 498 48.94 13.32 20.47
N SER A 499 48.69 12.02 20.67
CA SER A 499 49.75 11.00 20.73
C SER A 499 50.55 10.88 19.43
N ASP A 500 49.93 11.22 18.31
CA ASP A 500 50.56 11.26 16.98
C ASP A 500 51.17 12.62 16.63
N LEU A 501 50.94 13.65 17.46
CA LEU A 501 51.51 14.98 17.24
C LEU A 501 52.94 15.02 17.79
N PRO A 502 53.91 15.51 17.02
CA PRO A 502 55.29 15.58 17.48
C PRO A 502 55.36 16.44 18.75
N LEU A 503 55.95 15.89 19.80
CA LEU A 503 56.26 16.62 21.04
C LEU A 503 57.05 17.88 20.67
N VAL A 504 56.40 19.03 20.76
CA VAL A 504 57.07 20.32 20.67
C VAL A 504 57.86 20.47 21.95
N ILE A 505 59.11 19.98 21.94
CA ILE A 505 60.08 20.25 22.99
C ILE A 505 60.38 21.75 22.88
N SER A 506 59.66 22.56 23.66
CA SER A 506 60.05 23.93 23.92
C SER A 506 61.40 23.88 24.63
N ARG A 507 62.49 24.08 23.88
CA ARG A 507 63.76 24.46 24.46
C ARG A 507 63.53 25.82 25.12
N GLU A 508 63.35 25.83 26.43
CA GLU A 508 63.57 27.02 27.23
C GLU A 508 65.00 27.48 26.91
N THR A 509 65.09 28.57 26.17
CA THR A 509 66.32 29.33 26.05
C THR A 509 66.57 29.96 27.40
N ASP A 510 67.49 29.36 28.16
CA ASP A 510 68.25 30.06 29.18
C ASP A 510 68.83 31.33 28.54
N HIS A 511 68.28 32.48 28.94
CA HIS A 511 68.89 33.77 28.74
C HIS A 511 69.35 34.25 30.11
N GLY A 512 70.68 34.24 30.28
CA GLY A 512 71.38 34.93 31.35
C GLY A 512 71.45 36.43 31.15
#